data_AF-A0A376H044-F1
#
_entry.id   AF-A0A376H044-F1
#
_cell.length_a   1.000
_cell.length_b   1.000
_cell.length_c   1.000
_cell.angle_alpha   90.00
_cell.angle_beta   90.00
_cell.angle_gamma   90.00
#
_symmetry.space_group_name_H-M   'P 1'
#
loop_
_entity.id
_entity.type
_entity.pdbx_description
1 polymer ?
#
loop_
_entity_poly.entity_id
_entity_poly.type
_entity_poly.pdbx_seq_one_letter_code
_entity_poly.pdbx_strand_id
1 'polypeptide(L)'
;MSNLMEILIIIAVIAFQTLSGYIGNKYMGAILPLIFSGLVIYIILSGNLNLSVRNVLMPIIGLVALICIYEGGKESKKKKTIKEMEKMKAKDILNK
;
A
#
# COMPACT_ATOMS: atom_id res chain seq x y z
N MET A 1 -3.63 23.83 -8.83
CA MET A 1 -2.58 22.80 -8.85
C MET A 1 -2.64 22.13 -10.21
N SER A 2 -1.54 22.05 -10.95
CA SER A 2 -1.55 21.43 -12.29
C SER A 2 -1.81 19.94 -12.16
N ASN A 3 -2.63 19.36 -13.05
CA ASN A 3 -2.94 17.93 -13.10
C ASN A 3 -1.68 17.03 -13.05
N LEU A 4 -0.54 17.57 -13.53
CA LEU A 4 0.76 16.91 -13.52
C LEU A 4 1.30 16.68 -12.10
N MET A 5 1.11 17.63 -11.19
CA MET A 5 1.54 17.49 -9.78
C MET A 5 0.70 16.44 -9.05
N GLU A 6 -0.60 16.38 -9.32
CA GLU A 6 -1.50 15.41 -8.70
C GLU A 6 -1.14 13.97 -9.12
N ILE A 7 -0.86 13.77 -10.41
CA ILE A 7 -0.40 12.48 -10.94
C ILE A 7 0.94 12.07 -10.32
N LEU A 8 1.90 13.00 -10.19
CA LEU A 8 3.19 12.70 -9.56
C LEU A 8 3.04 12.25 -8.10
N ILE A 9 2.16 12.90 -7.34
CA ILE A 9 1.89 12.52 -5.94
C ILE A 9 1.29 11.12 -5.88
N ILE A 10 0.32 10.80 -6.74
CA ILE A 10 -0.30 9.47 -6.79
C ILE A 10 0.76 8.40 -7.10
N ILE A 11 1.62 8.63 -8.10
CA ILE A 11 2.70 7.70 -8.45
C ILE A 11 3.67 7.51 -7.28
N ALA A 12 4.07 8.60 -6.62
CA ALA A 12 4.96 8.54 -5.47
C ALA A 12 4.35 7.74 -4.31
N VAL A 13 3.07 7.91 -4.02
CA VAL A 13 2.34 7.16 -2.99
C VAL A 13 2.30 5.67 -3.31
N ILE A 14 1.96 5.31 -4.55
CA ILE A 14 1.91 3.91 -4.99
C ILE A 14 3.30 3.27 -4.91
N ALA A 15 4.33 3.97 -5.39
CA ALA A 15 5.71 3.50 -5.35
C ALA A 15 6.19 3.29 -3.91
N PHE A 16 5.94 4.26 -3.02
CA PHE A 16 6.30 4.17 -1.61
C PHE A 16 5.60 3.00 -0.91
N GLN A 17 4.30 2.79 -1.17
CA GLN A 17 3.56 1.67 -0.59
C GLN A 17 4.06 0.32 -1.10
N THR A 18 4.31 0.22 -2.40
CA THR A 18 4.80 -1.02 -3.02
C THR A 18 6.20 -1.37 -2.51
N LEU A 19 7.09 -0.36 -2.38
CA LEU A 19 8.43 -0.53 -1.82
C LEU A 19 8.37 -0.91 -0.34
N SER A 20 7.50 -0.28 0.45
CA SER A 20 7.29 -0.63 1.86
C SER A 20 6.80 -2.07 2.02
N GLY A 21 5.87 -2.51 1.15
CA GLY A 21 5.41 -3.89 1.05
C GLY A 21 6.54 -4.85 0.68
N TYR A 22 7.37 -4.48 -0.29
CA TYR A 22 8.53 -5.26 -0.73
C TYR A 22 9.62 -5.36 0.34
N ILE A 23 9.89 -4.31 1.11
CA ILE A 23 10.83 -4.39 2.24
C ILE A 23 10.29 -5.38 3.29
N GLY A 24 8.97 -5.47 3.42
CA GLY A 24 8.29 -6.34 4.38
C GLY A 24 8.21 -5.74 5.78
N ASN A 25 8.55 -4.47 5.92
CA ASN A 25 8.43 -3.75 7.18
C ASN A 25 6.97 -3.29 7.37
N LYS A 26 6.27 -3.93 8.32
CA LYS A 26 4.86 -3.65 8.61
C LYS A 26 4.63 -2.19 9.04
N TYR A 27 5.60 -1.58 9.72
CA TYR A 27 5.50 -0.22 10.22
C TYR A 27 5.58 0.83 9.09
N MET A 28 6.44 0.64 8.10
CA MET A 28 6.58 1.59 6.97
C MET A 28 5.36 1.56 6.04
N GLY A 29 4.75 0.39 5.84
CA GLY A 29 3.51 0.28 5.08
C GLY A 29 2.31 0.89 5.80
N ALA A 30 2.29 0.83 7.13
CA ALA A 30 1.21 1.35 7.95
C ALA A 30 1.27 2.87 8.18
N ILE A 31 2.44 3.52 8.01
CA ILE A 31 2.60 4.96 8.30
C ILE A 31 1.65 5.82 7.48
N LEU A 32 1.50 5.53 6.18
CA LEU A 32 0.69 6.32 5.26
C LEU A 32 -0.82 6.14 5.51
N PRO A 33 -1.35 4.91 5.64
CA PRO A 33 -2.73 4.68 6.06
C PRO A 33 -3.06 5.31 7.42
N LEU A 34 -2.12 5.28 8.37
CA LEU A 34 -2.32 5.86 9.70
C LEU A 34 -2.48 7.38 9.64
N ILE A 35 -1.57 8.06 8.93
CA ILE A 35 -1.62 9.51 8.73
C ILE A 35 -2.91 9.88 7.98
N PHE A 36 -3.25 9.15 6.92
CA PHE A 36 -4.48 9.37 6.16
C PHE A 36 -5.73 9.21 7.04
N SER A 37 -5.80 8.16 7.85
CA SER A 37 -6.91 7.94 8.79
C SER A 37 -7.01 9.06 9.82
N GLY A 38 -5.88 9.50 10.39
CA GLY A 38 -5.84 10.63 11.33
C GLY A 38 -6.35 11.94 10.72
N LEU A 39 -5.96 12.24 9.48
CA LEU A 39 -6.45 13.41 8.75
C LEU A 39 -7.96 13.34 8.50
N VAL A 40 -8.47 12.17 8.11
CA VAL A 40 -9.90 11.96 7.90
C VAL A 40 -10.68 12.21 9.19
N ILE A 41 -10.23 11.64 10.31
CA ILE A 41 -10.86 11.85 11.63
C ILE A 41 -10.82 13.34 12.01
N TYR A 42 -9.68 14.00 11.81
CA TYR A 42 -9.53 15.43 12.11
C TYR A 42 -10.52 16.30 11.32
N ILE A 43 -10.69 16.03 10.03
CA ILE A 43 -11.62 16.82 9.19
C ILE A 43 -13.08 16.55 9.59
N ILE A 44 -13.42 15.31 9.96
CA ILE A 44 -14.75 14.96 10.49
C ILE A 44 -15.03 15.72 11.79
N LEU A 45 -14.09 15.70 12.75
CA LEU A 45 -14.21 16.39 14.03
C LEU A 45 -14.28 17.92 13.88
N SER A 46 -13.60 18.47 12.86
CA SER A 46 -13.62 19.90 12.57
C SER A 46 -14.97 20.39 12.02
N GLY A 47 -15.97 19.51 11.87
CA GLY A 47 -17.32 19.87 11.39
C GLY A 47 -17.35 20.38 9.94
N ASN A 48 -16.22 20.30 9.22
CA ASN A 48 -16.05 20.81 7.87
C ASN A 48 -16.61 19.85 6.80
N LEU A 49 -17.28 18.79 7.22
CA LEU A 49 -17.62 17.66 6.36
C LEU A 49 -19.09 17.28 6.55
N ASN A 50 -19.90 17.56 5.53
CA ASN A 50 -21.27 17.05 5.47
C ASN A 50 -21.23 15.52 5.51
N LEU A 51 -22.02 14.90 6.40
CA LEU A 51 -22.14 13.44 6.55
C LEU A 51 -22.89 12.80 5.37
N SER A 52 -22.42 13.05 4.14
CA SER A 52 -22.90 12.40 2.94
C SER A 52 -22.24 11.03 2.81
N VAL A 53 -22.98 10.07 2.26
CA VAL A 53 -22.50 8.70 2.00
C VAL A 53 -21.18 8.70 1.21
N ARG A 54 -21.04 9.61 0.24
CA ARG A 54 -19.82 9.79 -0.55
C ARG A 54 -18.61 10.16 0.33
N ASN A 55 -18.83 11.04 1.28
CA ASN A 55 -17.81 11.60 2.16
C ASN A 55 -17.29 10.58 3.17
N VAL A 56 -18.10 9.59 3.53
CA VAL A 56 -17.71 8.45 4.37
C VAL A 56 -17.04 7.35 3.53
N LEU A 57 -17.55 7.08 2.32
CA LEU A 57 -17.02 6.03 1.45
C LEU A 57 -15.65 6.37 0.85
N MET A 58 -15.41 7.62 0.46
CA MET A 58 -14.14 8.03 -0.17
C MET A 58 -12.92 7.69 0.69
N PRO A 59 -12.89 8.03 1.99
CA PRO A 59 -11.81 7.63 2.89
C PRO A 59 -11.63 6.12 3.03
N ILE A 60 -12.74 5.37 3.08
CA ILE A 60 -12.71 3.91 3.21
C ILE A 60 -12.04 3.30 1.98
N ILE A 61 -12.45 3.73 0.78
CA ILE A 61 -11.85 3.27 -0.48
C ILE A 61 -10.36 3.62 -0.53
N GLY A 62 -9.99 4.84 -0.12
CA GLY A 62 -8.58 5.25 -0.06
C GLY A 62 -7.73 4.39 0.87
N LEU A 63 -8.24 4.07 2.07
CA LEU A 63 -7.57 3.18 3.02
C LEU A 63 -7.42 1.77 2.48
N VAL A 64 -8.48 1.19 1.92
CA VAL A 64 -8.46 -0.15 1.33
C VAL A 64 -7.46 -0.20 0.17
N ALA A 65 -7.46 0.81 -0.71
CA ALA A 65 -6.51 0.89 -1.81
C ALA A 65 -5.05 0.91 -1.31
N LEU A 66 -4.74 1.71 -0.29
CA LEU A 66 -3.40 1.77 0.31
C LEU A 66 -2.96 0.41 0.87
N ILE A 67 -3.86 -0.30 1.58
CA ILE A 67 -3.59 -1.62 2.13
C ILE A 67 -3.37 -2.64 1.01
N CYS A 68 -4.22 -2.66 -0.02
CA CYS A 68 -4.07 -3.57 -1.16
C CYS A 68 -2.74 -3.37 -1.91
N ILE A 69 -2.30 -2.12 -2.10
CA ILE A 69 -1.01 -1.83 -2.76
C ILE A 69 0.15 -2.38 -1.91
N TYR A 70 0.09 -2.20 -0.58
CA TYR A 70 1.09 -2.75 0.34
C TYR A 70 1.15 -4.28 0.27
N GLU A 71 -0.01 -4.95 0.34
CA GLU A 71 -0.11 -6.40 0.25
C GLU A 71 0.40 -6.93 -1.08
N GLY A 72 0.08 -6.26 -2.19
CA GLY A 72 0.61 -6.59 -3.52
C GLY A 72 2.14 -6.55 -3.57
N GLY A 73 2.75 -5.52 -2.96
CA GLY A 73 4.22 -5.43 -2.85
C GLY A 73 4.83 -6.57 -2.03
N LYS A 74 4.19 -6.93 -0.91
CA LYS A 74 4.63 -8.03 -0.03
C LYS A 74 4.51 -9.40 -0.71
N GLU A 75 3.40 -9.62 -1.41
CA GLU A 75 3.15 -10.88 -2.12
C GLU A 75 4.13 -11.07 -3.29
N SER A 76 4.48 -10.00 -4.01
CA SER A 76 5.48 -10.04 -5.07
C SER A 76 6.84 -10.55 -4.57
N LYS A 77 7.31 -10.06 -3.40
CA LYS A 77 8.53 -10.58 -2.77
C LYS A 77 8.39 -12.06 -2.39
N LYS A 78 7.26 -12.44 -1.78
CA LYS A 78 7.00 -13.83 -1.37
C LYS A 78 7.07 -14.78 -2.58
N LYS A 79 6.43 -14.41 -3.70
CA LYS A 79 6.48 -15.20 -4.95
C LYS A 79 7.89 -15.33 -5.48
N LYS A 80 8.68 -14.26 -5.46
CA LYS A 80 10.10 -14.29 -5.87
C LYS A 80 10.92 -15.24 -4.99
N THR A 81 10.76 -15.17 -3.67
CA THR A 81 11.46 -16.05 -2.73
C THR A 81 11.09 -17.53 -2.91
N ILE A 82 9.81 -17.84 -3.13
CA ILE A 82 9.35 -19.22 -3.39
C ILE A 82 9.98 -19.74 -4.69
N LYS A 83 9.96 -18.93 -5.75
CA LYS A 83 10.54 -19.31 -7.05
C LYS A 83 12.04 -19.57 -6.97
N GLU A 84 12.78 -18.78 -6.19
CA GLU A 84 14.20 -19.02 -5.96
C GLU A 84 14.44 -20.29 -5.10
N MET A 85 13.60 -20.57 -4.11
CA MET A 85 13.65 -21.83 -3.35
C MET A 85 13.40 -23.06 -4.23
N GLU A 86 12.43 -23.00 -5.15
CA GLU A 86 12.14 -24.10 -6.07
C GLU A 86 13.31 -24.37 -7.01
N LYS A 87 13.98 -23.33 -7.52
CA LYS A 87 15.20 -23.49 -8.33
C LYS A 87 16.33 -24.16 -7.54
N MET A 88 16.51 -23.81 -6.27
CA MET A 88 17.52 -24.45 -5.42
C MET A 88 17.18 -25.93 -5.17
N LYS A 89 15.92 -26.25 -4.84
CA LYS A 89 15.48 -27.65 -4.69
C LYS A 89 15.68 -28.47 -5.96
N ALA A 90 15.37 -27.91 -7.13
CA ALA A 90 15.55 -28.61 -8.41
C ALA A 90 17.03 -28.90 -8.69
N LYS A 91 17.94 -27.97 -8.39
CA LYS A 91 19.39 -28.18 -8.52
C LYS A 91 19.92 -29.24 -7.56
N ASP A 92 19.44 -29.26 -6.31
CA ASP A 92 19.84 -30.28 -5.33
C ASP A 92 19.39 -31.69 -5.72
N ILE A 93 18.20 -31.82 -6.32
CA ILE A 93 17.69 -33.11 -6.81
C ILE A 93 18.50 -33.59 -8.02
N LEU A 94 18.94 -32.70 -8.90
CA LEU A 94 19.75 -33.02 -10.08
C LEU A 94 21.21 -33.38 -9.75
N ASN A 95 21.74 -32.91 -8.61
CA ASN A 95 23.10 -33.17 -8.15
C ASN A 95 23.23 -34.40 -7.23
N LYS A 96 22.15 -35.17 -7.04
CA LYS A 96 22.11 -36.40 -6.25
C LYS A 96 21.96 -37.61 -7.15
#